data_AF-A0A0B6WV14-F1
#
_entry.id   AF-A0A0B6WV14-F1
#
_cell.length_a   1.000
_cell.length_b   1.000
_cell.length_c   1.000
_cell.angle_alpha   90.00
_cell.angle_beta   90.00
_cell.angle_gamma   90.00
#
_symmetry.space_group_name_H-M   'P 1'
#
loop_
_entity.id
_entity.type
_entity.pdbx_description
1 polymer ?
#
loop_
_entity_poly.entity_id
_entity_poly.type
_entity_poly.pdbx_seq_one_letter_code
_entity_poly.pdbx_strand_id
1 'polypeptide(L)'
;MKRAILHGALSVIAALGLVVSAAQAQTAAKKAKPSAEHKAAVKKCNDDYKAALKEAKTKKGKERKDAIQAAKQARKQCIANAPA
;
A
#
# COMPACT_ATOMS: atom_id res chain seq x y z
N MET A 1 -18.92 -31.27 -8.27
CA MET A 1 -19.34 -30.11 -7.44
C MET A 1 -18.35 -29.93 -6.29
N LYS A 2 -17.51 -28.87 -6.31
CA LYS A 2 -16.67 -28.37 -5.19
C LYS A 2 -15.77 -27.23 -5.68
N ARG A 3 -16.37 -26.06 -5.93
CA ARG A 3 -15.66 -24.76 -5.89
C ARG A 3 -16.59 -23.76 -5.20
N ALA A 4 -16.84 -24.09 -3.94
CA ALA A 4 -17.44 -23.21 -2.99
C ALA A 4 -16.43 -22.11 -2.65
N ILE A 5 -16.84 -20.85 -2.85
CA ILE A 5 -16.72 -19.81 -1.81
C ILE A 5 -15.27 -19.49 -1.40
N LEU A 6 -14.41 -19.16 -2.37
CA LEU A 6 -13.10 -18.54 -2.12
C LEU A 6 -12.99 -17.17 -2.80
N HIS A 7 -14.13 -16.51 -2.99
CA HIS A 7 -14.24 -15.19 -3.61
C HIS A 7 -14.86 -14.12 -2.69
N GLY A 8 -15.10 -14.42 -1.41
CA GLY A 8 -15.79 -13.52 -0.48
C GLY A 8 -14.92 -12.47 0.23
N ALA A 9 -13.59 -12.51 0.10
CA ALA A 9 -12.69 -11.63 0.88
C ALA A 9 -11.86 -10.65 0.03
N LEU A 10 -12.08 -10.60 -1.30
CA LEU A 10 -11.27 -9.78 -2.21
C LEU A 10 -11.95 -8.49 -2.70
N SER A 11 -13.16 -8.16 -2.24
CA SER A 11 -13.89 -6.98 -2.73
C SER A 11 -13.80 -5.73 -1.82
N VAL A 12 -13.31 -5.84 -0.58
CA VAL A 12 -13.33 -4.69 0.35
C VAL A 12 -12.14 -3.73 0.15
N ILE A 13 -11.07 -4.15 -0.53
CA ILE A 13 -9.88 -3.30 -0.74
C ILE A 13 -10.06 -2.31 -1.90
N ALA A 14 -11.05 -2.53 -2.77
CA ALA A 14 -11.34 -1.61 -3.88
C ALA A 14 -12.03 -0.30 -3.44
N ALA A 15 -12.52 -0.21 -2.20
CA ALA A 15 -13.35 0.92 -1.73
C ALA A 15 -12.60 2.00 -0.93
N LEU A 16 -11.26 1.93 -0.79
CA LEU A 16 -10.44 2.99 -0.18
C LEU A 16 -9.52 3.73 -1.17
N GLY A 17 -9.73 3.57 -2.47
CA GLY A 17 -8.94 4.24 -3.52
C GLY A 17 -9.56 5.51 -4.12
N LEU A 18 -10.68 6.01 -3.56
CA LEU A 18 -11.50 7.08 -4.14
C LEU A 18 -11.37 8.41 -3.39
N VAL A 19 -10.14 8.83 -3.04
CA VAL A 19 -9.88 10.22 -2.66
C VAL A 19 -8.45 10.63 -3.04
N VAL A 20 -8.16 10.80 -4.33
CA VAL A 20 -7.11 11.75 -4.75
C VAL A 20 -7.70 12.59 -5.87
N SER A 21 -7.91 13.85 -5.49
CA SER A 21 -8.39 14.94 -6.31
C SER A 21 -7.68 15.03 -7.66
N ALA A 22 -8.45 15.41 -8.66
CA ALA A 22 -7.98 16.05 -9.87
C ALA A 22 -7.08 17.26 -9.55
N ALA A 23 -6.17 17.58 -10.49
CA ALA A 23 -5.07 18.57 -10.43
C ALA A 23 -3.82 18.03 -9.69
N GLN A 24 -2.66 17.82 -10.31
CA GLN A 24 -1.93 18.60 -11.30
C GLN A 24 -1.11 17.63 -12.18
N ALA A 25 -1.30 17.61 -13.49
CA ALA A 25 -0.54 18.41 -14.43
C ALA A 25 1.00 18.20 -14.32
N GLN A 26 1.48 17.31 -15.19
CA GLN A 26 2.75 17.38 -15.92
C GLN A 26 3.67 18.55 -15.54
N THR A 27 4.83 18.29 -14.93
CA THR A 27 6.06 19.00 -15.28
C THR A 27 7.29 18.15 -14.99
N ALA A 28 8.06 17.95 -16.06
CA ALA A 28 9.52 17.89 -16.12
C ALA A 28 10.29 17.13 -15.02
N ALA A 29 10.85 16.01 -15.45
CA ALA A 29 12.05 15.42 -14.91
C ALA A 29 13.12 16.46 -14.52
N LYS A 30 13.43 16.59 -13.23
CA LYS A 30 14.76 16.95 -12.73
C LYS A 30 15.01 16.19 -11.44
N LYS A 31 16.15 15.49 -11.37
CA LYS A 31 16.69 14.86 -10.16
C LYS A 31 16.90 15.93 -9.08
N ALA A 32 15.88 16.20 -8.27
CA ALA A 32 15.97 17.04 -7.09
C ALA A 32 16.02 16.14 -5.85
N LYS A 33 16.63 16.64 -4.78
CA LYS A 33 16.54 16.05 -3.43
C LYS A 33 15.09 15.61 -3.18
N PRO A 34 14.84 14.44 -2.55
CA PRO A 34 13.48 13.95 -2.33
C PRO A 34 12.64 15.09 -1.78
N SER A 35 11.66 15.51 -2.58
CA SER A 35 10.80 16.65 -2.27
C SER A 35 10.13 16.45 -0.92
N ALA A 36 9.69 17.53 -0.27
CA ALA A 36 8.92 17.40 0.97
C ALA A 36 7.71 16.47 0.79
N GLU A 37 7.16 16.47 -0.43
CA GLU A 37 6.09 15.59 -0.90
C GLU A 37 6.54 14.12 -0.96
N HIS A 38 7.71 13.82 -1.53
CA HIS A 38 8.28 12.48 -1.50
C HIS A 38 8.44 11.94 -0.06
N LYS A 39 8.98 12.77 0.85
CA LYS A 39 9.18 12.38 2.25
C LYS A 39 7.85 12.13 2.97
N ALA A 40 6.85 12.98 2.73
CA ALA A 40 5.52 12.81 3.29
C ALA A 40 4.84 11.53 2.77
N ALA A 41 4.94 11.26 1.46
CA ALA A 41 4.42 10.05 0.84
C ALA A 41 5.10 8.79 1.39
N VAL A 42 6.44 8.76 1.44
CA VAL A 42 7.19 7.64 2.03
C VAL A 42 6.85 7.46 3.51
N LYS A 43 6.63 8.55 4.27
CA LYS A 43 6.19 8.46 5.66
C LYS A 43 4.82 7.78 5.77
N LYS A 44 3.85 8.19 4.96
CA LYS A 44 2.52 7.53 4.88
C LYS A 44 2.66 6.04 4.56
N CYS A 45 3.42 5.69 3.52
CA CYS A 45 3.70 4.28 3.17
C CYS A 45 4.29 3.47 4.33
N ASN A 46 5.16 4.08 5.13
CA ASN A 46 5.76 3.41 6.29
C ASN A 46 4.76 3.28 7.46
N ASP A 47 3.89 4.27 7.67
CA ASP A 47 2.87 4.23 8.72
C ASP A 47 1.81 3.17 8.40
N ASP A 48 1.38 3.07 7.13
CA ASP A 48 0.47 2.01 6.66
C ASP A 48 1.10 0.62 6.76
N TYR A 49 2.39 0.50 6.41
CA TYR A 49 3.14 -0.73 6.61
C TYR A 49 3.17 -1.16 8.09
N LYS A 50 3.38 -0.22 9.01
CA LYS A 50 3.37 -0.51 10.46
C LYS A 50 1.98 -0.95 10.93
N ALA A 51 0.91 -0.33 10.43
CA ALA A 51 -0.46 -0.74 10.73
C ALA A 51 -0.72 -2.18 10.24
N ALA A 52 -0.38 -2.46 8.98
CA ALA A 52 -0.51 -3.80 8.39
C ALA A 52 0.32 -4.85 9.14
N LEU A 53 1.50 -4.49 9.66
CA LEU A 53 2.29 -5.39 10.52
C LEU A 53 1.64 -5.64 11.88
N LYS A 54 0.97 -4.64 12.48
CA LYS A 54 0.21 -4.83 13.72
C LYS A 54 -0.95 -5.79 13.51
N GLU A 55 -1.69 -5.64 12.42
CA GLU A 55 -2.75 -6.57 12.03
C GLU A 55 -2.18 -7.96 11.70
N ALA A 56 -1.07 -8.05 10.97
CA ALA A 56 -0.46 -9.33 10.66
C ALA A 56 -0.01 -10.09 11.92
N LYS A 57 0.32 -9.39 13.01
CA LYS A 57 0.65 -10.00 14.30
C LYS A 57 -0.55 -10.62 15.01
N THR A 58 -1.79 -10.21 14.70
CA THR A 58 -2.99 -10.86 15.25
C THR A 58 -3.25 -12.21 14.57
N LYS A 59 -2.73 -12.40 13.36
CA LYS A 59 -2.77 -13.68 12.62
C LYS A 59 -1.70 -14.65 13.11
N LYS A 60 -1.87 -15.94 12.81
CA LYS A 60 -0.93 -17.03 13.19
C LYS A 60 -0.47 -17.84 11.96
N GLY A 61 0.61 -18.58 12.13
CA GLY A 61 1.11 -19.54 11.13
C GLY A 61 1.38 -18.91 9.75
N LYS A 62 0.86 -19.57 8.71
CA LYS A 62 1.05 -19.16 7.31
C LYS A 62 0.41 -17.80 7.01
N GLU A 63 -0.79 -17.54 7.55
CA GLU A 63 -1.51 -16.28 7.30
C GLU A 63 -0.75 -15.05 7.81
N ARG A 64 -0.04 -15.18 8.94
CA ARG A 64 0.87 -14.12 9.42
C ARG A 64 2.00 -13.87 8.44
N LYS A 65 2.64 -14.94 7.92
CA LYS A 65 3.75 -14.81 6.96
C LYS A 65 3.27 -14.16 5.67
N ASP A 66 2.12 -14.58 5.16
CA ASP A 66 1.51 -14.04 3.95
C ASP A 66 1.12 -12.56 4.13
N ALA A 67 0.52 -12.20 5.27
CA ALA A 67 0.17 -10.81 5.58
C ALA A 67 1.41 -9.90 5.71
N ILE A 68 2.50 -10.41 6.31
CA ILE A 68 3.78 -9.67 6.37
C ILE A 68 4.38 -9.50 4.97
N GLN A 69 4.36 -10.54 4.14
CA GLN A 69 4.84 -10.47 2.75
C GLN A 69 4.03 -9.47 1.93
N ALA A 70 2.70 -9.52 2.01
CA ALA A 70 1.81 -8.57 1.36
C ALA A 70 2.10 -7.13 1.81
N ALA A 71 2.25 -6.90 3.13
CA ALA A 71 2.60 -5.58 3.66
C ALA A 71 3.94 -5.07 3.10
N LYS A 72 4.96 -5.95 2.99
CA LYS A 72 6.27 -5.58 2.41
C LYS A 72 6.15 -5.20 0.93
N GLN A 73 5.40 -5.98 0.15
CA GLN A 73 5.17 -5.70 -1.26
C GLN A 73 4.41 -4.38 -1.44
N ALA A 74 3.35 -4.16 -0.66
CA ALA A 74 2.59 -2.92 -0.66
C ALA A 74 3.47 -1.70 -0.33
N ARG A 75 4.33 -1.81 0.71
CA ARG A 75 5.30 -0.76 1.04
C ARG A 75 6.25 -0.46 -0.12
N LYS A 76 6.79 -1.49 -0.77
CA LYS A 76 7.71 -1.34 -1.91
C LYS A 76 7.03 -0.62 -3.07
N GLN A 77 5.80 -1.01 -3.41
CA GLN A 77 5.02 -0.38 -4.47
C GLN A 77 4.65 1.07 -4.12
N CYS A 78 4.25 1.32 -2.87
CA CYS A 78 3.91 2.67 -2.39
C CYS A 78 5.11 3.63 -2.49
N ILE A 79 6.31 3.18 -2.09
CA ILE A 79 7.53 3.99 -2.22
C ILE A 79 7.92 4.19 -3.70
N ALA A 80 7.75 3.16 -4.54
CA ALA A 80 8.05 3.26 -5.97
C ALA A 80 7.13 4.24 -6.71
N ASN A 81 5.87 4.34 -6.26
CA ASN A 81 4.87 5.27 -6.79
C ASN A 81 4.87 6.63 -6.07
N ALA A 82 5.75 6.84 -5.08
CA ALA A 82 5.80 8.11 -4.36
C ALA A 82 6.27 9.23 -5.30
N PRO A 83 5.64 10.41 -5.26
CA PRO A 83 6.06 11.56 -6.06
C PRO A 83 7.50 11.93 -5.73
N ALA A 84 8.31 12.27 -6.73
CA ALA A 84 9.73 12.60 -6.58
C ALA A 84 9.96 14.03 -6.05
#